data_AF-A0A0E2B0M8-F1
#
_entry.id   AF-A0A0E2B0M8-F1
#
_cell.length_a   1.000
_cell.length_b   1.000
_cell.length_c   1.000
_cell.angle_alpha   90.00
_cell.angle_beta   90.00
_cell.angle_gamma   90.00
#
_symmetry.space_group_name_H-M   'P 1'
#
loop_
_entity.id
_entity.type
_entity.pdbx_description
1 polymer ?
#
loop_
_entity_poly.entity_id
_entity_poly.type
_entity_poly.pdbx_seq_one_letter_code
_entity_poly.pdbx_strand_id
1 'polypeptide(L)'
;MVVKVRDKIRAHEPGKPQQNGRHERMHRTLKQETALPPRSSLEEQQKAFDEFQYEYNCIRPHEALKNTFPKSYYKESLRTFPSVLPEAYYPTNVVVTPVNDLGNIYFAGHRIFLSSALADESVGLEDISDRHARIIFHKAAFWVIDMFTGKVLQ
;
A
#
# COMPACT_ATOMS: atom_id res chain seq x y z
N MET A 1 -4.29 -10.82 8.98
CA MET A 1 -4.64 -9.42 9.29
C MET A 1 -3.80 -8.53 8.39
N VAL A 2 -4.35 -8.08 7.26
CA VAL A 2 -3.66 -7.16 6.34
C VAL A 2 -3.79 -5.77 6.94
N VAL A 3 -2.70 -5.24 7.50
CA VAL A 3 -2.69 -3.90 8.04
C VAL A 3 -2.65 -2.92 6.87
N LYS A 4 -3.76 -2.23 6.60
CA LYS A 4 -3.91 -1.31 5.48
C LYS A 4 -3.27 0.04 5.82
N VAL A 5 -1.99 0.17 5.50
CA VAL A 5 -1.20 1.38 5.79
C VAL A 5 -1.69 2.54 4.92
N ARG A 6 -1.90 3.71 5.54
CA ARG A 6 -2.54 4.92 4.97
C ARG A 6 -1.61 5.74 4.06
N ASP A 7 -0.66 5.09 3.39
CA ASP A 7 0.30 5.78 2.53
C ASP A 7 -0.22 5.87 1.10
N LYS A 8 -0.04 7.03 0.47
CA LYS A 8 -0.37 7.24 -0.94
C LYS A 8 0.54 6.34 -1.78
N ILE A 9 0.02 5.20 -2.22
CA ILE A 9 0.74 4.28 -3.10
C ILE A 9 1.00 5.01 -4.42
N ARG A 10 2.28 5.22 -4.73
CA ARG A 10 2.72 5.67 -6.05
C ARG A 10 3.17 4.44 -6.82
N ALA A 11 2.39 4.04 -7.82
CA ALA A 11 2.86 3.08 -8.80
C ALA A 11 3.93 3.74 -9.68
N HIS A 12 4.89 2.94 -10.13
CA HIS A 12 5.76 3.32 -11.24
C HIS A 12 4.95 3.31 -12.53
N GLU A 13 5.42 4.02 -13.57
CA GLU A 13 4.69 4.09 -14.82
C GLU A 13 4.61 2.69 -15.47
N PRO A 14 3.43 2.29 -16.00
CA PRO A 14 3.28 1.00 -16.66
C PRO A 14 4.30 0.83 -17.79
N GLY A 15 4.95 -0.34 -17.85
CA GLY A 15 5.87 -0.68 -18.93
C GLY A 15 7.26 -0.03 -18.86
N LYS A 16 7.69 0.49 -17.68
CA LYS A 16 9.05 1.03 -17.49
C LYS A 16 9.90 0.22 -16.48
N PRO A 17 10.34 -1.01 -16.81
CA PRO A 17 11.21 -1.84 -15.95
C PRO A 17 12.51 -1.14 -15.54
N GLN A 18 13.00 -0.20 -16.34
CA GLN A 18 14.25 0.53 -16.10
C GLN A 18 14.20 1.34 -14.79
N GLN A 19 13.00 1.68 -14.30
CA GLN A 19 12.81 2.38 -13.03
C GLN A 19 13.08 1.48 -11.80
N ASN A 20 13.04 0.14 -11.96
CA ASN A 20 13.17 -0.82 -10.86
C ASN A 20 14.61 -1.32 -10.65
N GLY A 21 15.52 -1.08 -11.59
CA GLY A 21 16.85 -1.70 -11.58
C GLY A 21 17.69 -1.43 -10.32
N ARG A 22 17.53 -0.27 -9.68
CA ARG A 22 18.20 0.04 -8.40
C ARG A 22 17.65 -0.79 -7.25
N HIS A 23 16.32 -0.93 -7.17
CA HIS A 23 15.66 -1.73 -6.13
C HIS A 23 15.97 -3.21 -6.31
N GLU A 24 15.93 -3.71 -7.54
CA GLU A 24 16.27 -5.10 -7.85
C GLU A 24 17.73 -5.44 -7.53
N ARG A 25 18.68 -4.53 -7.80
CA ARG A 25 20.08 -4.71 -7.43
C ARG A 25 20.26 -4.75 -5.92
N MET A 26 19.64 -3.82 -5.18
CA MET A 26 19.68 -3.82 -3.71
C MET A 26 19.12 -5.13 -3.13
N HIS A 27 17.96 -5.58 -3.62
CA HIS A 27 17.35 -6.84 -3.18
C HIS A 27 18.22 -8.06 -3.47
N ARG A 28 18.96 -8.06 -4.58
CA ARG A 28 19.91 -9.12 -4.91
C ARG A 28 21.06 -9.16 -3.90
N THR A 29 21.67 -8.01 -3.62
CA THR A 29 22.77 -7.89 -2.64
C THR A 29 22.32 -8.29 -1.24
N LEU A 30 21.14 -7.81 -0.80
CA LEU A 30 20.53 -8.21 0.47
C LEU A 30 20.44 -9.75 0.59
N LYS A 31 19.86 -10.41 -0.42
CA LYS A 31 19.71 -11.87 -0.41
C LYS A 31 21.05 -12.59 -0.35
N GLN A 32 22.03 -12.14 -1.14
CA GLN A 32 23.37 -12.73 -1.18
C GLN A 32 24.09 -12.63 0.17
N GLU A 33 23.95 -11.52 0.88
CA GLU A 33 24.69 -11.28 2.13
C GLU A 33 23.99 -11.87 3.37
N THR A 34 22.66 -11.98 3.33
CA THR A 34 21.88 -12.33 4.53
C THR A 34 21.21 -13.70 4.46
N ALA A 35 20.84 -14.18 3.26
CA ALA A 35 19.92 -15.32 3.10
C ALA A 35 20.43 -16.41 2.14
N LEU A 36 21.68 -16.33 1.69
CA LEU A 36 22.31 -17.30 0.79
C LEU A 36 23.72 -17.69 1.30
N PRO A 37 23.85 -18.73 2.15
CA PRO A 37 22.78 -19.59 2.66
C PRO A 37 21.91 -18.91 3.75
N PRO A 38 20.68 -19.40 4.00
CA PRO A 38 19.89 -18.96 5.14
C PRO A 38 20.62 -19.28 6.46
N ARG A 39 20.38 -18.46 7.49
CA ARG A 39 20.96 -18.67 8.83
C ARG A 39 20.29 -19.85 9.55
N SER A 40 20.92 -20.33 10.62
CA SER A 40 20.51 -21.57 11.29
C SER A 40 19.23 -21.42 12.12
N SER A 41 18.85 -20.19 12.47
CA SER A 41 17.63 -19.85 13.18
C SER A 41 17.01 -18.54 12.70
N LEU A 42 15.74 -18.28 13.10
CA LEU A 42 15.07 -17.02 12.82
C LEU A 42 15.77 -15.84 13.52
N GLU A 43 16.28 -16.05 14.73
CA GLU A 43 17.03 -15.05 15.49
C GLU A 43 18.33 -14.66 14.79
N GLU A 44 19.10 -15.64 14.29
CA GLU A 44 20.32 -15.37 13.53
C GLU A 44 20.02 -14.70 12.18
N GLN A 45 18.92 -15.10 11.53
CA GLN A 45 18.48 -14.49 10.29
C GLN A 45 18.10 -13.01 10.50
N GLN A 46 17.38 -12.70 11.58
CA GLN A 46 17.05 -11.32 11.94
C GLN A 46 18.30 -10.51 12.24
N LYS A 47 19.25 -11.07 13.01
CA LYS A 47 20.53 -10.42 13.29
C LYS A 47 21.30 -10.09 12.02
N ALA A 48 21.36 -11.02 11.05
CA ALA A 48 22.00 -10.77 9.77
C ALA A 48 21.31 -9.63 8.97
N PHE A 49 19.97 -9.53 9.05
CA PHE A 49 19.23 -8.42 8.45
C PHE A 49 19.51 -7.08 9.14
N ASP A 50 19.58 -7.07 10.48
CA ASP A 50 19.85 -5.86 11.26
C ASP A 50 21.28 -5.34 10.98
N GLU A 51 22.26 -6.25 10.91
CA GLU A 51 23.66 -5.92 10.55
C GLU A 51 23.74 -5.35 9.12
N PHE A 52 23.09 -6.00 8.15
CA PHE A 52 23.02 -5.48 6.78
C PHE A 52 22.37 -4.09 6.73
N GLN A 53 21.27 -3.89 7.45
CA GLN A 53 20.58 -2.60 7.50
C GLN A 53 21.50 -1.51 8.05
N TYR A 54 22.24 -1.79 9.13
CA TYR A 54 23.20 -0.85 9.70
C TYR A 54 24.31 -0.53 8.70
N GLU A 55 24.94 -1.55 8.11
CA GLU A 55 26.03 -1.36 7.16
C GLU A 55 25.58 -0.56 5.93
N TYR A 56 24.45 -0.94 5.33
CA TYR A 56 23.90 -0.29 4.14
C TYR A 56 23.57 1.19 4.38
N ASN A 57 22.99 1.49 5.55
CA ASN A 57 22.50 2.84 5.86
C ASN A 57 23.56 3.76 6.47
N CYS A 58 24.59 3.22 7.13
CA CYS A 58 25.53 4.01 7.94
C CYS A 58 27.00 3.86 7.56
N ILE A 59 27.40 2.81 6.83
CA ILE A 59 28.82 2.51 6.54
C ILE A 59 29.12 2.56 5.03
N ARG A 60 28.22 2.05 4.18
CA ARG A 60 28.45 2.04 2.72
C ARG A 60 28.09 3.40 2.12
N PRO A 61 29.03 4.16 1.55
CA PRO A 61 28.71 5.39 0.82
C PRO A 61 28.03 5.03 -0.51
N HIS A 62 26.97 5.75 -0.86
CA HIS A 62 26.24 5.51 -2.11
C HIS A 62 26.58 6.60 -3.12
N GLU A 63 27.07 6.20 -4.30
CA GLU A 63 27.42 7.13 -5.38
C GLU A 63 26.21 7.97 -5.82
N ALA A 64 25.03 7.35 -5.87
CA ALA A 64 23.76 8.04 -6.16
C ALA A 64 23.41 9.15 -5.14
N LEU A 65 24.02 9.10 -3.95
CA LEU A 65 23.91 10.10 -2.89
C LEU A 65 25.20 10.94 -2.76
N LYS A 66 26.02 11.05 -3.81
CA LYS A 66 27.30 11.78 -3.79
C LYS A 66 28.27 11.23 -2.71
N ASN A 67 28.34 9.91 -2.57
CA ASN A 67 29.20 9.21 -1.61
C ASN A 67 28.86 9.52 -0.14
N THR A 68 27.58 9.73 0.14
CA THR A 68 27.07 9.89 1.51
C THR A 68 26.19 8.71 1.90
N PHE A 69 25.74 8.69 3.15
CA PHE A 69 25.01 7.58 3.76
C PHE A 69 23.47 7.77 3.68
N PRO A 70 22.68 6.72 3.39
CA PRO A 70 21.23 6.80 3.37
C PRO A 70 20.63 7.34 4.66
N LYS A 71 21.21 7.00 5.82
CA LYS A 71 20.77 7.48 7.14
C LYS A 71 20.80 9.01 7.25
N SER A 72 21.66 9.70 6.49
CA SER A 72 21.73 11.17 6.49
C SER A 72 20.53 11.83 5.81
N TYR A 73 19.84 11.13 4.92
CA TYR A 73 18.67 11.65 4.20
C TYR A 73 17.35 11.19 4.80
N TYR A 74 17.33 9.99 5.40
CA TYR A 74 16.13 9.45 6.02
C TYR A 74 15.96 9.95 7.44
N LYS A 75 14.87 10.67 7.69
CA LYS A 75 14.38 10.97 9.04
C LYS A 75 13.22 10.05 9.35
N GLU A 76 13.25 9.47 10.55
CA GLU A 76 12.14 8.68 11.05
C GLU A 76 10.86 9.53 11.02
N SER A 77 9.78 8.90 10.57
CA SER A 77 8.47 9.54 10.55
C SER A 77 8.02 9.81 11.98
N LEU A 78 7.71 11.07 12.29
CA LEU A 78 7.08 11.44 13.57
C LEU A 78 5.64 10.89 13.68
N ARG A 79 5.08 10.33 12.60
CA ARG A 79 3.75 9.71 12.65
C ARG A 79 3.85 8.37 13.37
N THR A 80 3.34 8.32 14.59
CA THR A 80 3.13 7.08 15.30
C THR A 80 2.06 6.25 14.60
N PHE A 81 2.34 4.96 14.40
CA PHE A 81 1.32 4.04 13.93
C PHE A 81 0.31 3.79 15.06
N PRO A 82 -1.00 4.08 14.87
CA PRO A 82 -1.98 3.92 15.93
C PRO A 82 -2.21 2.43 16.22
N SER A 83 -2.29 2.06 17.50
CA SER A 83 -2.57 0.69 17.93
C SER A 83 -3.99 0.23 17.56
N VAL A 84 -4.91 1.18 17.42
CA VAL A 84 -6.29 0.97 16.96
C VAL A 84 -6.55 1.92 15.80
N LEU A 85 -6.98 1.38 14.67
CA LEU A 85 -7.38 2.20 13.53
C LEU A 85 -8.69 2.94 13.88
N PRO A 86 -8.76 4.28 13.73
CA PRO A 86 -10.01 4.98 13.94
C PRO A 86 -11.02 4.54 12.87
N GLU A 87 -12.27 4.36 13.32
CA GLU A 87 -13.40 4.00 12.47
C GLU A 87 -13.57 4.99 11.31
N ALA A 88 -14.00 4.48 10.16
CA ALA A 88 -14.23 5.29 8.98
C ALA A 88 -15.46 6.19 9.21
N TYR A 89 -15.23 7.50 9.30
CA TYR A 89 -16.33 8.47 9.32
C TYR A 89 -16.64 8.94 7.90
N TYR A 90 -17.89 8.75 7.48
CA TYR A 90 -18.42 9.25 6.22
C TYR A 90 -19.37 10.44 6.48
N PRO A 91 -19.30 11.51 5.67
CA PRO A 91 -20.29 12.58 5.73
C PRO A 91 -21.71 12.07 5.52
N THR A 92 -22.71 12.75 6.10
CA THR A 92 -24.12 12.32 6.05
C THR A 92 -24.70 12.25 4.64
N ASN A 93 -24.12 12.96 3.67
CA ASN A 93 -24.52 12.94 2.26
C ASN A 93 -23.90 11.78 1.46
N VAL A 94 -23.20 10.85 2.11
CA VAL A 94 -22.57 9.69 1.49
C VAL A 94 -23.30 8.43 1.94
N VAL A 95 -23.73 7.61 0.98
CA VAL A 95 -24.36 6.32 1.28
C VAL A 95 -23.27 5.31 1.64
N VAL A 96 -23.33 4.75 2.84
CA VAL A 96 -22.37 3.73 3.28
C VAL A 96 -22.91 2.34 2.97
N THR A 97 -22.12 1.51 2.30
CA THR A 97 -22.46 0.11 2.01
C THR A 97 -21.34 -0.82 2.48
N PRO A 98 -21.67 -1.96 3.13
CA PRO A 98 -20.68 -2.95 3.49
C PRO A 98 -20.17 -3.69 2.25
N VAL A 99 -18.90 -4.02 2.25
CA VAL A 99 -18.28 -4.93 1.28
C VAL A 99 -18.32 -6.33 1.86
N ASN A 100 -18.80 -7.29 1.08
CA ASN A 100 -18.83 -8.68 1.52
C ASN A 100 -17.42 -9.30 1.62
N ASP A 101 -17.35 -10.49 2.21
CA ASP A 101 -16.16 -11.34 2.35
C ASP A 101 -15.39 -11.57 1.04
N LEU A 102 -16.08 -11.53 -0.11
CA LEU A 102 -15.51 -11.69 -1.44
C LEU A 102 -15.07 -10.35 -2.08
N GLY A 103 -15.23 -9.20 -1.41
CA GLY A 103 -14.82 -7.90 -1.94
C GLY A 103 -15.85 -7.23 -2.87
N ASN A 104 -17.12 -7.63 -2.80
CA ASN A 104 -18.20 -7.09 -3.62
C ASN A 104 -19.12 -6.17 -2.82
N ILE A 105 -19.74 -5.22 -3.52
CA ILE A 105 -20.87 -4.44 -3.03
C ILE A 105 -22.12 -4.72 -3.87
N TYR A 106 -23.28 -4.50 -3.27
CA TYR A 106 -24.56 -4.45 -3.98
C TYR A 106 -25.03 -3.00 -4.02
N PHE A 107 -25.12 -2.44 -5.23
CA PHE A 107 -25.50 -1.04 -5.43
C PHE A 107 -26.19 -0.83 -6.77
N ALA A 108 -27.23 0.02 -6.81
CA ALA A 108 -28.04 0.30 -8.00
C ALA A 108 -28.55 -0.97 -8.74
N GLY A 109 -28.82 -2.06 -8.02
CA GLY A 109 -29.25 -3.34 -8.61
C GLY A 109 -28.13 -4.20 -9.20
N HIS A 110 -26.87 -3.77 -9.09
CA HIS A 110 -25.71 -4.48 -9.59
C HIS A 110 -24.85 -5.06 -8.46
N ARG A 111 -24.25 -6.23 -8.72
CA ARG A 111 -23.15 -6.77 -7.90
C ARG A 111 -21.83 -6.32 -8.49
N ILE A 112 -21.09 -5.49 -7.75
CA ILE A 112 -19.88 -4.81 -8.23
C ILE A 112 -18.69 -5.30 -7.41
N PHE A 113 -17.73 -5.93 -8.08
CA PHE A 113 -16.47 -6.33 -7.44
C PHE A 113 -15.53 -5.12 -7.34
N LEU A 114 -15.06 -4.83 -6.13
CA LEU A 114 -14.12 -3.74 -5.86
C LEU A 114 -12.70 -4.29 -5.71
N SER A 115 -12.50 -5.09 -4.66
CA SER A 115 -11.22 -5.72 -4.34
C SER A 115 -11.41 -6.64 -3.13
N SER A 116 -10.75 -7.80 -3.14
CA SER A 116 -10.65 -8.66 -1.95
C SER A 116 -9.95 -7.97 -0.77
N ALA A 117 -9.13 -6.95 -1.02
CA ALA A 117 -8.49 -6.17 0.04
C ALA A 117 -9.48 -5.29 0.83
N LEU A 118 -10.72 -5.15 0.35
CA LEU A 118 -11.81 -4.44 1.03
C LEU A 118 -12.82 -5.40 1.66
N ALA A 119 -12.55 -6.71 1.69
CA ALA A 119 -13.44 -7.65 2.36
C ALA A 119 -13.68 -7.25 3.82
N ASP A 120 -14.94 -7.36 4.26
CA ASP A 120 -15.42 -7.00 5.61
C ASP A 120 -15.24 -5.53 6.01
N GLU A 121 -14.95 -4.66 5.04
CA GLU A 121 -14.89 -3.21 5.24
C GLU A 121 -16.19 -2.51 4.81
N SER A 122 -16.36 -1.26 5.21
CA SER A 122 -17.42 -0.39 4.67
C SER A 122 -16.85 0.66 3.73
N VAL A 123 -17.58 0.93 2.64
CA VAL A 123 -17.24 1.99 1.68
C VAL A 123 -18.36 3.01 1.59
N GLY A 124 -17.99 4.26 1.36
CA GLY A 124 -18.91 5.34 1.06
C GLY A 124 -19.13 5.46 -0.44
N LEU A 125 -20.36 5.75 -0.84
CA LEU A 125 -20.80 6.02 -2.20
C LEU A 125 -21.33 7.45 -2.24
N GLU A 126 -20.65 8.29 -3.01
CA GLU A 126 -21.02 9.69 -3.23
C GLU A 126 -21.52 9.85 -4.65
N ASP A 127 -22.76 10.28 -4.82
CA ASP A 127 -23.31 10.58 -6.14
C ASP A 127 -22.57 11.76 -6.77
N ILE A 128 -22.01 11.56 -7.95
CA ILE A 128 -21.34 12.60 -8.74
C ILE A 128 -22.29 13.14 -9.82
N SER A 129 -23.13 12.26 -10.36
CA SER A 129 -24.19 12.59 -11.31
C SER A 129 -25.27 11.51 -11.28
N ASP A 130 -26.38 11.71 -12.00
CA ASP A 130 -27.47 10.72 -12.13
C ASP A 130 -27.03 9.35 -12.68
N ARG A 131 -25.82 9.27 -13.24
CA ARG A 131 -25.26 8.05 -13.83
C ARG A 131 -24.04 7.53 -13.10
N HIS A 132 -23.35 8.35 -12.31
CA HIS A 132 -22.06 7.99 -11.74
C HIS A 132 -21.98 8.22 -10.24
N ALA A 133 -21.44 7.23 -9.53
CA ALA A 133 -21.14 7.31 -8.11
C ALA A 133 -19.63 7.14 -7.86
N ARG A 134 -19.07 7.89 -6.91
CA ARG A 134 -17.69 7.77 -6.45
C ARG A 134 -17.62 6.83 -5.26
N ILE A 135 -16.65 5.92 -5.28
CA ILE A 135 -16.32 5.07 -4.14
C ILE A 135 -15.26 5.76 -3.29
N ILE A 136 -15.58 5.94 -2.02
CA ILE A 136 -14.74 6.53 -0.99
C ILE A 136 -14.45 5.46 0.06
N PHE A 137 -13.18 5.18 0.31
CA PHE A 137 -12.78 4.37 1.45
C PHE A 137 -12.00 5.24 2.45
N HIS A 138 -12.59 5.40 3.63
CA HIS A 138 -12.18 6.38 4.64
C HIS A 138 -12.09 7.80 4.05
N LYS A 139 -10.88 8.28 3.74
CA LYS A 139 -10.64 9.64 3.22
C LYS A 139 -10.18 9.65 1.76
N ALA A 140 -10.04 8.49 1.14
CA ALA A 140 -9.51 8.36 -0.22
C ALA A 140 -10.63 7.97 -1.18
N ALA A 141 -10.73 8.70 -2.29
CA ALA A 141 -11.54 8.33 -3.43
C ALA A 141 -10.75 7.37 -4.33
N PHE A 142 -11.31 6.21 -4.63
CA PHE A 142 -10.60 5.16 -5.37
C PHE A 142 -11.13 4.97 -6.79
N TRP A 143 -12.46 4.93 -6.95
CA TRP A 143 -13.09 4.51 -8.20
C TRP A 143 -14.37 5.27 -8.49
N VAL A 144 -14.78 5.28 -9.75
CA VAL A 144 -16.10 5.75 -10.19
C VAL A 144 -16.87 4.55 -10.72
N ILE A 145 -18.15 4.43 -10.36
CA ILE A 145 -19.06 3.41 -10.87
C ILE A 145 -20.02 4.07 -11.85
N ASP A 146 -20.27 3.43 -12.99
CA ASP A 146 -21.45 3.68 -13.82
C ASP A 146 -22.63 2.89 -13.24
N MET A 147 -23.62 3.60 -12.70
CA MET A 147 -24.76 3.02 -11.97
C MET A 147 -25.74 2.25 -12.86
N PHE A 148 -25.71 2.46 -14.18
CA PHE A 148 -26.60 1.78 -15.13
C PHE A 148 -26.02 0.46 -15.63
N THR A 149 -24.70 0.39 -15.71
CA THR A 149 -24.00 -0.81 -16.19
C THR A 149 -23.40 -1.63 -15.06
N GLY A 150 -23.27 -1.06 -13.86
CA GLY A 150 -22.57 -1.64 -12.72
C GLY A 150 -21.05 -1.74 -12.92
N LYS A 151 -20.49 -1.07 -13.94
CA LYS A 151 -19.05 -1.14 -14.24
C LYS A 151 -18.27 -0.13 -13.42
N VAL A 152 -17.15 -0.58 -12.87
CA VAL A 152 -16.14 0.30 -12.28
C VAL A 152 -15.32 0.90 -13.41
N LEU A 153 -15.29 2.23 -13.47
CA LEU A 153 -14.48 3.04 -14.36
C LEU A 153 -13.14 3.33 -13.67
N GLN A 154 -12.04 2.95 -14.32
CA GLN A 154 -10.66 3.24 -13.91
C GLN A 154 -10.10 4.45 -14.65
#